data_AF-A0A4V1VH98-F1
#
_entry.id   AF-A0A4V1VH98-F1
#
_cell.length_a   1.000
_cell.length_b   1.000
_cell.length_c   1.000
_cell.angle_alpha   90.00
_cell.angle_beta   90.00
_cell.angle_gamma   90.00
#
_symmetry.space_group_name_H-M   'P 1'
#
loop_
_entity.id
_entity.type
_entity.pdbx_description
1 polymer ?
#
loop_
_entity_poly.entity_id
_entity_poly.type
_entity_poly.pdbx_seq_one_letter_code
_entity_poly.pdbx_strand_id
1 'polypeptide(L)'
;MAHCGECHTPRNMLGGLDVSRWLGGAPNPSGDGRIPNITPEKLAWTAADIVQYLTTGFTPEYDSVGGHMAHVVENMARLPESDRQAVAEYILAVPSVQ
;
A
#
# COMPACT_ATOMS: atom_id res chain seq x y z
N MET A 1 1.48 -13.99 -3.00
CA MET A 1 0.58 -13.62 -1.90
C MET A 1 0.99 -12.23 -1.44
N ALA A 2 0.14 -11.22 -1.61
CA ALA A 2 0.48 -9.84 -1.27
C ALA A 2 0.32 -9.61 0.24
N HIS A 3 1.39 -9.27 0.94
CA HIS A 3 1.42 -8.99 2.38
C HIS A 3 1.06 -7.52 2.71
N CYS A 4 0.46 -6.78 1.76
CA CYS A 4 0.10 -5.36 1.93
C CYS A 4 -0.77 -5.13 3.18
N GLY A 5 -1.67 -6.07 3.47
CA GLY A 5 -2.55 -6.03 4.63
C GLY A 5 -1.83 -6.03 5.98
N GLU A 6 -0.63 -6.57 6.08
CA GLU A 6 0.09 -6.68 7.36
C GLU A 6 0.53 -5.32 7.91
N CYS A 7 0.90 -4.43 6.99
CA CYS A 7 1.35 -3.07 7.26
C CYS A 7 0.19 -2.07 7.13
N HIS A 8 -0.64 -2.21 6.09
CA HIS A 8 -1.68 -1.23 5.76
C HIS A 8 -3.01 -1.48 6.47
N THR A 9 -3.15 -2.48 7.34
CA THR A 9 -4.39 -2.68 8.10
C THR A 9 -4.13 -2.45 9.59
N PRO A 10 -4.97 -1.64 10.29
CA PRO A 10 -4.77 -1.38 11.70
C PRO A 10 -5.00 -2.64 12.54
N ARG A 11 -4.48 -2.62 13.77
CA ARG A 11 -4.65 -3.73 14.73
C ARG A 11 -5.84 -3.45 15.67
N ASN A 12 -6.57 -4.49 16.04
CA ASN A 12 -7.62 -4.44 17.06
C ASN A 12 -7.02 -4.57 18.47
N MET A 13 -7.86 -4.52 19.51
CA MET A 13 -7.42 -4.58 20.91
C MET A 13 -6.69 -5.88 21.29
N LEU A 14 -6.89 -6.96 20.54
CA LEU A 14 -6.22 -8.25 20.73
C LEU A 14 -4.91 -8.35 19.94
N GLY A 15 -4.51 -7.29 19.24
CA GLY A 15 -3.32 -7.27 18.37
C GLY A 15 -3.52 -7.94 17.01
N GLY A 16 -4.72 -8.43 16.69
CA GLY A 16 -5.05 -8.99 15.38
C GLY A 16 -5.32 -7.91 14.33
N LEU A 17 -5.30 -8.26 13.05
CA LEU A 17 -5.74 -7.35 11.97
C LEU A 17 -7.22 -6.99 12.13
N ASP A 18 -7.55 -5.71 12.11
CA ASP A 18 -8.92 -5.21 12.05
C ASP A 18 -9.39 -5.18 10.60
N VAL A 19 -9.89 -6.33 10.13
CA VAL A 19 -10.34 -6.51 8.74
C VAL A 19 -11.53 -5.64 8.35
N SER A 20 -12.24 -5.04 9.32
CA SER A 20 -13.29 -4.05 9.02
C SER A 20 -12.70 -2.74 8.44
N ARG A 21 -11.40 -2.51 8.66
CA ARG A 21 -10.61 -1.40 8.12
C ARG A 21 -9.45 -1.89 7.26
N TRP A 22 -9.70 -2.93 6.46
CA TRP A 22 -8.72 -3.52 5.56
C TRP A 22 -8.04 -2.45 4.70
N LEU A 23 -6.71 -2.42 4.71
CA LEU A 23 -5.87 -1.44 4.01
C LEU A 23 -6.06 0.04 4.40
N GLY A 24 -6.75 0.30 5.53
CA GLY A 24 -7.05 1.63 6.06
C GLY A 24 -5.88 2.41 6.69
N GLY A 25 -4.66 1.88 6.58
CA GLY A 25 -3.46 2.40 7.22
C GLY A 25 -3.37 2.05 8.71
N ALA A 26 -2.16 2.20 9.26
CA ALA A 26 -1.87 1.85 10.65
C ALA A 26 -0.80 2.77 11.26
N PRO A 27 -0.74 2.93 12.59
CA PRO A 27 0.45 3.46 13.24
C PRO A 27 1.68 2.65 12.83
N ASN A 28 2.82 3.32 12.61
CA ASN A 28 4.07 2.64 12.31
C ASN A 28 4.50 1.81 13.54
N PRO A 29 4.67 0.48 13.43
CA PRO A 29 5.07 -0.34 14.58
C PRO A 29 6.49 -0.04 15.07
N SER A 30 7.34 0.55 14.21
CA SER A 30 8.75 0.82 14.52
C SER A 30 9.00 2.21 15.13
N GLY A 31 7.97 2.99 15.43
CA GLY A 31 8.11 4.32 16.06
C GLY A 31 7.17 5.35 15.47
N ASP A 32 7.68 6.55 15.21
CA ASP A 32 6.89 7.68 14.73
C ASP A 32 6.39 7.50 13.29
N GLY A 33 5.28 8.18 12.99
CA GLY A 33 4.65 8.18 11.67
C GLY A 33 3.50 7.18 11.51
N ARG A 34 2.95 7.13 10.29
CA ARG A 34 1.85 6.22 9.94
C ARG A 34 2.14 5.54 8.62
N ILE A 35 1.74 4.28 8.54
CA ILE A 35 1.59 3.55 7.29
C ILE A 35 0.28 4.04 6.65
N PRO A 36 0.30 4.49 5.38
CA PRO A 36 -0.83 5.20 4.80
C PRO A 36 -2.02 4.28 4.53
N ASN A 37 -3.20 4.89 4.45
CA ASN A 37 -4.39 4.25 3.90
C ASN A 37 -4.24 4.18 2.39
N ILE A 38 -4.28 2.97 1.83
CA ILE A 38 -4.11 2.75 0.39
C ILE A 38 -5.43 2.40 -0.32
N THR A 39 -6.57 2.52 0.38
CA THR A 39 -7.87 2.33 -0.26
C THR A 39 -8.19 3.46 -1.25
N PRO A 40 -9.06 3.21 -2.25
CA PRO A 40 -9.18 4.08 -3.43
C PRO A 40 -9.45 5.55 -3.13
N GLU A 41 -10.36 5.84 -2.19
CA GLU A 41 -10.71 7.22 -1.84
C GLU A 41 -9.60 8.00 -1.15
N LYS A 42 -8.75 7.33 -0.35
CA LYS A 42 -7.65 7.99 0.36
C LYS A 42 -6.39 8.07 -0.48
N LEU A 43 -6.11 7.04 -1.28
CA LEU A 43 -4.96 7.01 -2.15
C LEU A 43 -5.14 7.98 -3.33
N ALA A 44 -6.35 8.03 -3.92
CA ALA A 44 -6.69 8.89 -5.04
C ALA A 44 -5.75 8.77 -6.27
N TRP A 45 -5.12 7.61 -6.44
CA TRP A 45 -4.22 7.31 -7.56
C TRP A 45 -4.93 6.50 -8.62
N THR A 46 -4.51 6.67 -9.88
CA THR A 46 -4.94 5.78 -10.97
C THR A 46 -4.22 4.43 -10.92
N ALA A 47 -4.69 3.44 -11.69
CA ALA A 47 -3.98 2.18 -11.81
C ALA A 47 -2.55 2.38 -12.36
N ALA A 48 -2.39 3.29 -13.32
CA ALA A 48 -1.10 3.62 -13.90
C ALA A 48 -0.14 4.23 -12.87
N ASP A 49 -0.65 5.11 -12.01
CA ASP A 49 0.13 5.70 -10.91
C ASP A 49 0.63 4.64 -9.93
N ILE A 50 -0.24 3.69 -9.55
CA ILE A 50 0.14 2.58 -8.65
C ILE A 50 1.20 1.70 -9.33
N VAL A 51 1.02 1.35 -10.60
CA VAL A 51 2.02 0.57 -11.35
C VAL A 51 3.35 1.31 -11.41
N GLN A 52 3.33 2.60 -11.75
CA GLN A 52 4.53 3.44 -11.82
C GLN A 52 5.25 3.52 -10.47
N TYR A 53 4.50 3.71 -9.38
CA TYR A 53 5.04 3.71 -8.03
C TYR A 53 5.68 2.37 -7.67
N LEU A 54 5.02 1.24 -7.95
CA LEU A 54 5.57 -0.09 -7.70
C LEU A 54 6.74 -0.46 -8.64
N THR A 55 6.95 0.32 -9.70
CA THR A 55 8.05 0.16 -10.66
C THR A 55 9.28 0.97 -10.26
N THR A 56 9.07 2.19 -9.76
CA THR A 56 10.13 3.20 -9.65
C THR A 56 10.31 3.75 -8.25
N GLY A 57 9.30 3.62 -7.40
CA GLY A 57 9.26 4.23 -6.08
C GLY A 57 8.87 5.70 -6.08
N PHE A 58 8.52 6.29 -7.22
CA PHE A 58 8.05 7.67 -7.27
C PHE A 58 6.54 7.76 -7.19
N THR A 59 6.06 8.66 -6.33
CA THR A 59 4.66 9.09 -6.27
C THR A 59 4.28 9.89 -7.52
N PRO A 60 2.98 10.09 -7.82
CA PRO A 60 2.54 10.95 -8.92
C PRO A 60 3.07 12.38 -8.84
N GLU A 61 3.35 12.87 -7.64
CA GLU A 61 3.93 14.18 -7.35
C GLU A 61 5.47 14.17 -7.41
N TYR A 62 6.09 13.07 -7.85
CA TYR A 62 7.54 12.86 -7.96
C TYR A 62 8.31 12.86 -6.62
N ASP A 63 7.63 12.71 -5.49
CA ASP A 63 8.28 12.37 -4.23
C ASP A 63 8.70 10.89 -4.22
N SER A 64 9.74 10.54 -3.47
CA SER A 64 10.30 9.18 -3.44
C SER A 64 9.85 8.37 -2.22
N VAL A 65 9.64 7.08 -2.45
CA VAL A 65 9.36 6.11 -1.38
C VAL A 65 10.57 6.00 -0.44
N GLY A 66 10.29 6.03 0.86
CA GLY A 66 11.27 5.80 1.92
C GLY A 66 10.93 4.64 2.83
N GLY A 67 11.82 4.37 3.78
CA GLY A 67 11.63 3.37 4.84
C GLY A 67 11.43 1.94 4.31
N HIS A 68 10.69 1.13 5.07
CA HIS A 68 10.44 -0.28 4.71
C HIS A 68 9.71 -0.43 3.37
N MET A 69 8.91 0.55 2.96
CA MET A 69 8.18 0.49 1.69
C MET A 69 9.13 0.54 0.48
N ALA A 70 10.31 1.18 0.60
CA ALA A 70 11.29 1.20 -0.48
C ALA A 70 11.75 -0.23 -0.85
N HIS A 71 12.01 -1.09 0.14
CA HIS A 71 12.37 -2.48 -0.10
C HIS A 71 11.22 -3.31 -0.70
N VAL A 72 9.97 -2.98 -0.37
CA VAL A 72 8.80 -3.60 -1.00
C VAL A 72 8.77 -3.22 -2.48
N VAL A 73 8.94 -1.94 -2.80
CA VAL A 73 8.98 -1.45 -4.19
C VAL A 73 10.13 -2.06 -4.97
N GLU A 74 11.34 -2.14 -4.40
CA GLU A 74 12.50 -2.79 -5.05
C GLU A 74 12.23 -4.24 -5.46
N ASN A 75 11.48 -4.98 -4.64
CA ASN A 75 11.07 -6.35 -4.96
C ASN A 75 9.94 -6.38 -6.00
N MET A 76 8.95 -5.50 -5.87
CA MET A 76 7.85 -5.39 -6.83
C MET A 76 8.33 -5.02 -8.24
N ALA A 77 9.34 -4.16 -8.34
CA ALA A 77 9.94 -3.73 -9.60
C ALA A 77 10.60 -4.88 -10.38
N ARG A 78 10.96 -5.98 -9.71
CA ARG A 78 11.52 -7.19 -10.34
C ARG A 78 10.47 -8.13 -10.91
N LEU A 79 9.20 -7.95 -10.54
CA LEU A 79 8.10 -8.76 -11.06
C LEU A 79 7.71 -8.31 -12.47
N PRO A 80 7.10 -9.19 -13.27
CA PRO A 80 6.42 -8.79 -14.50
C PRO A 80 5.47 -7.61 -14.27
N GLU A 81 5.30 -6.76 -15.28
CA GLU A 81 4.37 -5.63 -15.18
C GLU A 81 2.93 -6.09 -14.92
N SER A 82 2.53 -7.23 -15.47
CA SER A 82 1.21 -7.85 -15.23
C SER A 82 0.92 -8.08 -13.75
N ASP A 83 1.92 -8.42 -12.95
CA ASP A 83 1.74 -8.64 -11.51
C ASP A 83 1.52 -7.32 -10.77
N ARG A 84 2.22 -6.26 -11.19
CA ARG A 84 2.01 -4.90 -10.66
C ARG A 84 0.65 -4.35 -11.07
N GLN A 85 0.20 -4.63 -12.29
CA GLN A 85 -1.15 -4.29 -12.76
C GLN A 85 -2.22 -5.01 -11.93
N ALA A 86 -2.07 -6.31 -11.68
CA ALA A 86 -3.00 -7.06 -10.83
C ALA A 86 -3.08 -6.52 -9.39
N VAL A 87 -1.95 -6.06 -8.83
CA VAL A 87 -1.92 -5.38 -7.52
C VAL A 87 -2.67 -4.05 -7.58
N ALA A 88 -2.47 -3.25 -8.62
CA ALA A 88 -3.17 -1.98 -8.80
C ALA A 88 -4.68 -2.19 -8.92
N GLU A 89 -5.12 -3.15 -9.71
CA GLU A 89 -6.54 -3.52 -9.85
C GLU A 89 -7.13 -3.98 -8.52
N TYR A 90 -6.41 -4.81 -7.76
CA TYR A 90 -6.85 -5.25 -6.44
C TYR A 90 -7.02 -4.07 -5.47
N ILE A 91 -6.04 -3.17 -5.39
CA ILE A 91 -6.09 -1.98 -4.53
C ILE A 91 -7.28 -1.09 -4.93
N LEU A 92 -7.53 -0.93 -6.23
CA LEU A 92 -8.66 -0.11 -6.71
C LEU A 92 -10.02 -0.77 -6.51
N ALA A 93 -10.07 -2.09 -6.32
CA ALA A 93 -11.30 -2.84 -6.10
C ALA A 93 -11.70 -2.99 -4.62
N VAL A 94 -10.80 -2.73 -3.66
CA VAL A 94 -11.16 -2.84 -2.23
C VAL A 94 -12.11 -1.70 -1.81
N PRO A 95 -13.05 -1.95 -0.88
CA PRO A 95 -13.89 -0.89 -0.34
C PRO A 95 -13.05 0.19 0.35
N SER A 96 -13.40 1.44 0.12
CA SER A 96 -12.82 2.57 0.82
C SER A 96 -13.14 2.53 2.31
N VAL A 97 -12.14 2.85 3.13
CA VAL A 97 -12.30 3.03 4.57
C VAL A 97 -11.64 4.34 4.99
N GLN A 98 -12.12 4.92 6.09
CA GLN A 98 -11.64 6.22 6.59
C GLN A 98 -10.34 6.09 7.38
#